data_AF-A0A8A4EJT3-F1
#
_entry.id   AF-A0A8A4EJT3-F1
#
_cell.length_a   1.000
_cell.length_b   1.000
_cell.length_c   1.000
_cell.angle_alpha   90.00
_cell.angle_beta   90.00
_cell.angle_gamma   90.00
#
_symmetry.space_group_name_H-M   'P 1'
#
loop_
_entity.id
_entity.type
_entity.pdbx_description
1 polymer ?
#
loop_
_entity_poly.entity_id
_entity_poly.type
_entity_poly.pdbx_seq_one_letter_code
_entity_poly.pdbx_strand_id
1 'polypeptide(L)'
;MPRQAFSIRVRLRGRLPKARFRAPDNRLRLPTSSLPRRLALANNEAHAQALGQLDREMARLNLDGSALADRVRAELTLTESGYPSLARLASKLFLSERTPKRRLQAHGTPYRNMLEAARYRDACRLLTRTDRCVADVSTRLGYVNPSAFTRAFRRWAGIAPSRYRDDR
;
A
#
# COMPACT_ATOMS: atom_id res chain seq x y z
N MET A 1 -20.98 -41.29 -24.21
CA MET A 1 -19.78 -41.05 -23.38
C MET A 1 -20.18 -40.33 -22.10
N PRO A 2 -20.33 -41.02 -20.95
CA PRO A 2 -20.81 -40.39 -19.73
C PRO A 2 -19.67 -39.67 -18.98
N ARG A 3 -19.96 -38.44 -18.53
CA ARG A 3 -19.07 -37.62 -17.68
C ARG A 3 -18.84 -38.32 -16.34
N GLN A 4 -17.59 -38.66 -16.02
CA GLN A 4 -17.18 -39.08 -14.68
C GLN A 4 -17.39 -37.93 -13.69
N ALA A 5 -18.37 -38.09 -12.80
CA ALA A 5 -18.51 -37.24 -11.62
C ALA A 5 -17.37 -37.56 -10.66
N PHE A 6 -16.44 -36.62 -10.49
CA PHE A 6 -15.41 -36.66 -9.45
C PHE A 6 -16.10 -36.57 -8.07
N SER A 7 -16.51 -37.70 -7.48
CA SER A 7 -17.02 -37.71 -6.12
C SER A 7 -15.84 -37.66 -5.15
N ILE A 8 -15.33 -36.46 -4.88
CA ILE A 8 -14.52 -36.25 -3.69
C ILE A 8 -15.49 -36.26 -2.51
N ARG A 9 -15.88 -37.45 -2.07
CA ARG A 9 -16.65 -37.64 -0.82
C ARG A 9 -15.62 -37.48 0.31
N VAL A 10 -15.26 -36.22 0.56
CA VAL A 10 -14.06 -35.84 1.31
C VAL A 10 -14.09 -36.42 2.73
N ARG A 11 -13.00 -37.10 3.07
CA ARG A 11 -12.59 -37.69 4.35
C ARG A 11 -12.35 -36.65 5.46
N LEU A 12 -13.19 -35.61 5.54
CA LEU A 12 -13.05 -34.46 6.46
C LEU A 12 -14.25 -34.28 7.40
N ARG A 13 -15.26 -35.16 7.36
CA ARG A 13 -16.52 -35.03 8.13
C ARG A 13 -16.32 -34.93 9.65
N GLY A 14 -15.17 -35.39 10.18
CA GLY A 14 -14.79 -35.25 11.60
C GLY A 14 -13.66 -34.25 11.89
N ARG A 15 -13.16 -33.54 10.88
CA ARG A 15 -12.03 -32.59 11.00
C ARG A 15 -12.40 -31.14 10.71
N LEU A 16 -13.60 -30.90 10.20
CA LEU A 16 -14.07 -29.55 9.90
C LEU A 16 -14.76 -28.94 11.13
N PRO A 17 -14.50 -27.65 11.42
CA PRO A 17 -15.22 -26.94 12.47
C PRO A 17 -16.71 -26.86 12.13
N LYS A 18 -17.56 -26.72 13.16
CA LYS A 18 -19.01 -26.54 12.97
C LYS A 18 -19.26 -25.30 12.10
N ALA A 19 -19.76 -25.52 10.88
CA ALA A 19 -20.17 -24.45 9.98
C ALA A 19 -21.56 -23.93 10.36
N ARG A 20 -21.75 -22.61 10.28
CA ARG A 20 -23.06 -21.96 10.42
C ARG A 20 -23.42 -21.31 9.08
N PHE A 21 -24.55 -21.69 8.52
CA PHE A 21 -25.08 -21.10 7.29
C PHE A 21 -26.08 -19.98 7.63
N ARG A 22 -26.39 -19.12 6.64
CA ARG A 22 -27.26 -17.94 6.79
C ARG A 22 -26.74 -16.90 7.81
N ALA A 23 -25.43 -16.75 7.90
CA ALA A 23 -24.80 -15.65 8.63
C ALA A 23 -24.66 -14.41 7.71
N PRO A 24 -24.54 -13.18 8.26
CA PRO A 24 -24.33 -11.98 7.45
C PRO A 24 -23.02 -11.99 6.66
N ASP A 25 -21.99 -12.69 7.16
CA ASP A 25 -20.66 -12.76 6.54
C ASP A 25 -20.12 -14.19 6.48
N ASN A 26 -19.23 -14.44 5.51
CA ASN A 26 -18.40 -15.63 5.45
C ASN A 26 -17.16 -15.47 6.34
N ARG A 27 -17.03 -16.26 7.41
CA ARG A 27 -15.89 -16.18 8.35
C ARG A 27 -15.26 -17.54 8.63
N LEU A 28 -13.92 -17.57 8.61
CA LEU A 28 -13.11 -18.71 9.07
C LEU A 28 -12.40 -18.29 10.37
N ARG A 29 -12.57 -19.06 11.45
CA ARG A 29 -11.86 -18.83 12.72
C ARG A 29 -10.70 -19.80 12.84
N LEU A 30 -9.50 -19.26 13.04
CA LEU A 30 -8.26 -20.01 13.22
C LEU A 30 -7.67 -19.67 14.58
N PRO A 31 -7.05 -20.62 15.30
CA PRO A 31 -6.31 -20.31 16.52
C PRO A 31 -5.16 -19.34 16.23
N THR A 32 -4.99 -18.29 17.03
CA THR A 32 -3.93 -17.29 16.83
C THR A 32 -2.53 -17.93 16.84
N SER A 33 -2.34 -19.01 17.61
CA SER A 33 -1.11 -19.82 17.65
C SER A 33 -0.73 -20.46 16.32
N SER A 34 -1.63 -20.49 15.32
CA SER A 34 -1.35 -21.00 13.98
C SER A 34 -0.66 -19.99 13.06
N LEU A 35 -0.76 -18.69 13.33
CA LEU A 35 -0.17 -17.63 12.51
C LEU A 35 1.35 -17.74 12.29
N PRO A 36 2.17 -18.08 13.31
CA PRO A 36 3.62 -18.20 13.10
C PRO A 36 4.04 -19.52 12.41
N ARG A 37 3.14 -20.48 12.18
CA ARG A 37 3.49 -21.73 11.52
C ARG A 37 3.67 -21.51 10.02
N ARG A 38 4.80 -21.99 9.47
CA ARG A 38 4.99 -22.07 8.02
C ARG A 38 3.96 -23.04 7.43
N LEU A 39 3.38 -22.66 6.28
CA LEU A 39 2.50 -23.55 5.53
C LEU A 39 3.29 -24.78 5.07
N ALA A 40 2.69 -25.97 5.18
CA ALA A 40 3.34 -27.22 4.78
C ALA A 40 3.77 -27.24 3.30
N LEU A 41 3.07 -26.48 2.45
CA LEU A 41 3.35 -26.32 1.02
C LEU A 41 4.01 -24.96 0.70
N ALA A 42 4.61 -24.29 1.69
CA ALA A 42 5.29 -23.03 1.46
C ALA A 42 6.46 -23.22 0.48
N ASN A 43 6.29 -22.73 -0.75
CA ASN A 43 7.32 -22.71 -1.76
C ASN A 43 7.49 -21.28 -2.26
N ASN A 44 8.64 -20.67 -1.95
CA ASN A 44 8.96 -19.30 -2.33
C ASN A 44 9.03 -19.11 -3.85
N GLU A 45 9.47 -20.13 -4.57
CA GLU A 45 9.60 -20.10 -6.03
C GLU A 45 8.22 -20.16 -6.69
N ALA A 46 7.36 -21.10 -6.27
CA ALA A 46 5.98 -21.16 -6.74
C ALA A 46 5.21 -19.87 -6.38
N HIS A 47 5.46 -19.29 -5.21
CA HIS A 47 4.89 -18.00 -4.83
C HIS A 47 5.35 -16.86 -5.75
N ALA A 48 6.65 -16.79 -6.06
CA ALA A 48 7.19 -15.80 -6.98
C ALA A 48 6.63 -15.95 -8.40
N GLN A 49 6.47 -17.18 -8.88
CA GLN A 49 5.84 -17.48 -10.17
C GLN A 49 4.37 -17.05 -10.22
N ALA A 50 3.60 -17.37 -9.17
CA ALA A 50 2.20 -16.96 -9.06
C ALA A 50 2.04 -15.43 -9.08
N LEU A 51 2.92 -14.71 -8.37
CA LEU A 51 2.96 -13.25 -8.44
C LEU A 51 3.29 -12.73 -9.84
N GLY A 52 4.24 -13.36 -10.54
CA GLY A 52 4.56 -13.03 -11.93
C GLY A 52 3.39 -13.26 -12.91
N GLN A 53 2.59 -14.29 -12.66
CA GLN A 53 1.40 -14.58 -13.47
C GLN A 53 0.27 -13.58 -13.22
N LEU A 54 -0.03 -13.26 -11.96
CA LEU A 54 -0.93 -12.16 -11.59
C LEU A 54 -0.48 -10.85 -12.22
N ASP A 55 0.83 -10.62 -12.23
CA ASP A 55 1.39 -9.42 -12.83
C ASP A 55 1.08 -9.31 -14.33
N ARG A 56 1.24 -10.40 -15.07
CA ARG A 56 0.92 -10.46 -16.50
C ARG A 56 -0.56 -10.26 -16.79
N GLU A 57 -1.44 -10.87 -16.00
CA GLU A 57 -2.88 -10.69 -16.20
C GLU A 57 -3.34 -9.26 -15.84
N MET A 58 -2.79 -8.65 -14.80
CA MET A 58 -3.08 -7.25 -14.50
C MET A 58 -2.51 -6.27 -15.53
N ALA A 59 -1.40 -6.60 -16.18
CA ALA A 59 -0.88 -5.81 -17.30
C ALA A 59 -1.82 -5.88 -18.51
N ARG A 60 -2.39 -7.06 -18.79
CA ARG A 60 -3.44 -7.20 -19.83
C ARG A 60 -4.71 -6.41 -19.53
N LEU A 61 -4.98 -6.11 -18.26
CA LEU A 61 -6.09 -5.25 -17.81
C LEU A 61 -5.76 -3.74 -17.86
N ASN A 62 -4.70 -3.31 -18.56
CA ASN A 62 -4.24 -1.93 -18.70
C ASN A 62 -3.77 -1.26 -17.39
N LEU A 63 -3.19 -2.01 -16.46
CA LEU A 63 -2.44 -1.43 -15.33
C LEU A 63 -0.94 -1.34 -15.67
N ASP A 64 -0.59 -0.57 -16.69
CA ASP A 64 0.80 -0.23 -16.99
C ASP A 64 1.42 0.51 -15.80
N GLY A 65 2.75 0.48 -15.64
CA GLY A 65 3.38 1.17 -14.52
C GLY A 65 3.10 2.67 -14.47
N SER A 66 2.82 3.31 -15.62
CA SER A 66 2.35 4.70 -15.68
C SER A 66 0.95 4.86 -15.07
N ALA A 67 -0.02 4.04 -15.50
CA ALA A 67 -1.38 4.05 -14.95
C ALA A 67 -1.40 3.73 -13.45
N LEU A 68 -0.55 2.79 -13.02
CA LEU A 68 -0.36 2.50 -11.60
C LEU A 68 0.23 3.69 -10.86
N ALA A 69 1.24 4.35 -11.42
CA ALA A 69 1.83 5.54 -10.82
C ALA A 69 0.81 6.68 -10.71
N ASP A 70 -0.01 6.92 -11.73
CA ASP A 70 -1.06 7.94 -11.70
C ASP A 70 -2.08 7.64 -10.59
N ARG A 71 -2.49 6.38 -10.48
CA ARG A 71 -3.41 5.92 -9.42
C ARG A 71 -2.80 6.04 -8.03
N VAL A 72 -1.52 5.71 -7.88
CA VAL A 72 -0.77 5.92 -6.63
C VAL A 72 -0.69 7.41 -6.29
N ARG A 73 -0.45 8.30 -7.25
CA ARG A 73 -0.44 9.77 -7.01
C ARG A 73 -1.82 10.28 -6.57
N ALA A 74 -2.89 9.77 -7.17
CA ALA A 74 -4.26 10.11 -6.78
C ALA A 74 -4.59 9.67 -5.35
N GLU A 75 -4.00 8.56 -4.89
CA GLU A 75 -4.18 8.04 -3.53
C GLU A 75 -3.26 8.72 -2.48
N LEU A 76 -2.19 9.38 -2.92
CA LEU A 76 -1.26 10.13 -2.06
C LEU A 76 -1.82 11.52 -1.70
N THR A 77 -2.96 11.51 -1.04
CA THR A 77 -3.60 12.70 -0.45
C THR A 77 -3.35 12.76 1.04
N LEU A 78 -3.08 13.96 1.56
CA LEU A 78 -2.96 14.20 2.99
C LEU A 78 -4.32 14.07 3.69
N THR A 79 -4.51 12.98 4.45
CA THR A 79 -5.73 12.74 5.25
C THR A 79 -5.52 13.09 6.72
N GLU A 80 -6.58 13.00 7.54
CA GLU A 80 -6.44 13.06 9.01
C GLU A 80 -5.42 12.08 9.56
N SER A 81 -5.41 10.84 9.04
CA SER A 81 -4.44 9.80 9.39
C SER A 81 -3.06 9.93 8.71
N GLY A 82 -2.81 11.04 8.02
CA GLY A 82 -1.60 11.25 7.22
C GLY A 82 -1.66 10.57 5.86
N TYR A 83 -0.48 10.19 5.34
CA TYR A 83 -0.35 9.48 4.07
C TYR A 83 -0.53 7.96 4.26
N PRO A 84 -1.12 7.25 3.30
CA PRO A 84 -1.18 5.79 3.36
C PRO A 84 0.24 5.20 3.38
N SER A 85 0.40 4.01 3.99
CA SER A 85 1.60 3.21 3.78
C SER A 85 1.53 2.49 2.43
N LEU A 86 2.66 1.99 1.94
CA LEU A 86 2.67 1.15 0.74
C LEU A 86 1.77 -0.09 0.92
N ALA A 87 1.77 -0.70 2.11
CA ALA A 87 0.89 -1.80 2.49
C ALA A 87 -0.60 -1.44 2.36
N ARG A 88 -1.00 -0.30 2.94
CA ARG A 88 -2.38 0.16 2.89
C ARG A 88 -2.81 0.50 1.46
N LEU A 89 -1.92 1.13 0.70
CA LEU A 89 -2.17 1.46 -0.71
C LEU A 89 -2.30 0.19 -1.56
N ALA A 90 -1.39 -0.78 -1.40
CA ALA A 90 -1.45 -2.05 -2.11
C ALA A 90 -2.76 -2.78 -1.81
N SER A 91 -3.16 -2.85 -0.54
CA SER A 91 -4.44 -3.43 -0.11
C SER A 91 -5.64 -2.72 -0.77
N LYS A 92 -5.65 -1.38 -0.80
CA LYS A 92 -6.71 -0.59 -1.46
C LYS A 92 -6.79 -0.84 -2.98
N LEU A 93 -5.66 -1.15 -3.60
CA LEU A 93 -5.59 -1.51 -5.02
C LEU A 93 -5.80 -3.01 -5.28
N PHE A 94 -6.12 -3.81 -4.24
CA PHE A 94 -6.21 -5.27 -4.32
C PHE A 94 -4.91 -5.94 -4.81
N LEU A 95 -3.77 -5.37 -4.44
CA LEU A 95 -2.42 -5.82 -4.79
C LEU A 95 -1.66 -6.31 -3.56
N SER A 96 -0.72 -7.23 -3.79
CA SER A 96 0.34 -7.49 -2.81
C SER A 96 1.35 -6.33 -2.81
N GLU A 97 1.99 -6.02 -1.68
CA GLU A 97 3.00 -4.94 -1.57
C GLU A 97 4.16 -5.05 -2.56
N ARG A 98 4.53 -6.28 -2.92
CA ARG A 98 5.61 -6.57 -3.86
C ARG A 98 5.32 -6.04 -5.26
N THR A 99 4.05 -6.06 -5.67
CA THR A 99 3.63 -5.67 -7.01
C THR A 99 3.84 -4.19 -7.32
N PRO A 100 3.26 -3.23 -6.56
CA PRO A 100 3.50 -1.82 -6.79
C PRO A 100 4.95 -1.45 -6.52
N LYS A 101 5.63 -2.06 -5.53
CA LYS A 101 7.06 -1.81 -5.31
C LYS A 101 7.89 -2.13 -6.55
N ARG A 102 7.73 -3.33 -7.13
CA ARG A 102 8.47 -3.79 -8.31
C ARG A 102 8.14 -2.96 -9.55
N ARG A 103 6.86 -2.71 -9.83
CA ARG A 103 6.42 -1.96 -11.02
C ARG A 103 6.86 -0.50 -10.95
N LEU A 104 6.60 0.18 -9.83
CA LEU A 104 7.01 1.58 -9.65
C LEU A 104 8.53 1.74 -9.76
N GLN A 105 9.31 0.78 -9.26
CA GLN A 105 10.77 0.76 -9.44
C GLN A 105 11.18 0.55 -10.90
N ALA A 106 10.56 -0.42 -11.59
CA ALA A 106 10.86 -0.70 -13.01
C ALA A 106 10.55 0.50 -13.92
N HIS A 107 9.59 1.35 -13.54
CA HIS A 107 9.24 2.57 -14.26
C HIS A 107 9.96 3.83 -13.73
N GLY A 108 10.97 3.68 -12.86
CA GLY A 108 11.79 4.80 -12.38
C GLY A 108 11.10 5.74 -11.37
N THR A 109 9.90 5.42 -10.91
CA THR A 109 9.11 6.25 -10.00
C THR A 109 8.79 5.51 -8.71
N PRO A 110 9.79 5.18 -7.86
CA PRO A 110 9.54 4.42 -6.64
C PRO A 110 8.59 5.15 -5.69
N TYR A 111 7.79 4.39 -4.93
CA TYR A 111 6.80 4.92 -3.99
C TYR A 111 7.34 6.06 -3.09
N ARG A 112 8.57 5.90 -2.60
CA ARG A 112 9.22 6.91 -1.75
C ARG A 112 9.29 8.28 -2.44
N ASN A 113 9.66 8.33 -3.71
CA ASN A 113 9.79 9.60 -4.44
C ASN A 113 8.41 10.24 -4.62
N MET A 114 7.39 9.43 -4.86
CA MET A 114 6.01 9.90 -4.99
C MET A 114 5.47 10.45 -3.67
N LEU A 115 5.77 9.78 -2.55
CA LEU A 115 5.42 10.25 -1.21
C LEU A 115 6.17 11.54 -0.86
N GLU A 116 7.45 11.65 -1.21
CA GLU A 116 8.22 12.89 -1.04
C GLU A 116 7.63 14.04 -1.86
N ALA A 117 7.24 13.80 -3.11
CA ALA A 117 6.58 14.81 -3.96
C ALA A 117 5.22 15.25 -3.39
N ALA A 118 4.40 14.31 -2.89
CA ALA A 118 3.13 14.62 -2.24
C ALA A 118 3.34 15.46 -0.97
N ARG A 119 4.33 15.09 -0.14
CA ARG A 119 4.73 15.86 1.05
C ARG A 119 5.17 17.27 0.70
N TYR A 120 5.95 17.44 -0.35
CA TYR A 120 6.40 18.76 -0.79
C TYR A 120 5.24 19.63 -1.24
N ARG A 121 4.37 19.10 -2.12
CA ARG A 121 3.14 19.78 -2.57
C ARG A 121 2.30 20.28 -1.39
N ASP A 122 2.06 19.40 -0.42
CA ASP A 122 1.19 19.71 0.71
C ASP A 122 1.90 20.61 1.74
N ALA A 123 3.24 20.51 1.86
CA ALA A 123 4.05 21.44 2.65
C ALA A 123 3.94 22.87 2.10
N CYS A 124 4.16 23.07 0.80
CA CYS A 124 4.01 24.37 0.15
C CYS A 124 2.63 24.96 0.42
N ARG A 125 1.57 24.15 0.23
CA ARG A 125 0.19 24.58 0.48
C ARG A 125 -0.05 24.98 1.93
N LEU A 126 0.43 24.20 2.90
CA LEU A 126 0.26 24.49 4.32
C LEU A 126 1.04 25.73 4.76
N LEU A 127 2.27 25.90 4.23
CA LEU A 127 3.11 27.04 4.57
C LEU A 127 2.58 28.36 4.00
N THR A 128 1.95 28.36 2.84
CA THR A 128 1.41 29.59 2.23
C THR A 128 -0.02 29.90 2.69
N ARG A 129 -0.89 28.89 2.80
CA ARG A 129 -2.33 29.10 3.06
C ARG A 129 -2.73 29.06 4.53
N THR A 130 -1.80 28.80 5.44
CA THR A 130 -2.10 28.74 6.88
C THR A 130 -0.99 29.39 7.70
N ASP A 131 -1.32 29.86 8.89
CA ASP A 131 -0.35 30.41 9.85
C ASP A 131 0.11 29.38 10.89
N ARG A 132 -0.10 28.08 10.60
CA ARG A 132 0.35 26.98 11.49
C ARG A 132 1.85 27.08 11.73
N CYS A 133 2.32 26.75 12.93
CA CYS A 133 3.75 26.77 13.17
C CYS A 133 4.47 25.68 12.34
N VAL A 134 5.77 25.86 12.06
CA VAL A 134 6.55 24.89 11.27
C VAL A 134 6.55 23.49 11.92
N ALA A 135 6.49 23.43 13.25
CA ALA A 135 6.40 22.17 13.98
C ALA A 135 5.08 21.44 13.71
N ASP A 136 3.95 22.14 13.68
CA ASP A 136 2.64 21.54 13.35
C ASP A 136 2.60 21.03 11.92
N VAL A 137 3.16 21.80 10.97
CA VAL A 137 3.26 21.38 9.56
C VAL A 137 4.10 20.10 9.45
N SER A 138 5.23 20.03 10.15
CA SER A 138 6.08 18.83 10.21
C SER A 138 5.31 17.61 10.70
N THR A 139 4.63 17.73 11.84
CA THR A 139 3.83 16.65 12.43
C THR A 139 2.71 16.22 11.48
N ARG A 140 2.03 17.19 10.86
CA ARG A 140 0.94 16.93 9.91
C ARG A 140 1.40 16.12 8.69
N LEU A 141 2.61 16.36 8.21
CA LEU A 141 3.19 15.64 7.07
C LEU A 141 3.79 14.27 7.45
N GLY A 142 3.74 13.92 8.74
CA GLY A 142 4.21 12.64 9.28
C GLY A 142 5.73 12.57 9.44
N TYR A 143 6.38 13.69 9.76
CA TYR A 143 7.78 13.72 10.16
C TYR A 143 7.92 13.52 11.67
N VAL A 144 8.96 12.78 12.07
CA VAL A 144 9.24 12.48 13.49
C VAL A 144 9.55 13.73 14.30
N ASN A 145 10.22 14.71 13.68
CA ASN A 145 10.51 15.99 14.31
C ASN A 145 10.65 17.14 13.29
N PRO A 146 10.49 18.40 13.73
CA PRO A 146 10.60 19.57 12.86
C PRO A 146 11.94 19.68 12.12
N SER A 147 13.04 19.26 12.75
CA SER A 147 14.37 19.30 12.14
C SER A 147 14.50 18.36 10.92
N ALA A 148 13.84 17.20 10.94
CA ALA A 148 13.78 16.28 9.80
C ALA A 148 12.98 16.90 8.64
N PHE A 149 11.84 17.54 8.94
CA PHE A 149 11.05 18.26 7.94
C PHE A 149 11.84 19.43 7.34
N THR A 150 12.47 20.28 8.16
CA THR A 150 13.24 21.44 7.67
C THR A 150 14.37 21.04 6.72
N ARG A 151 15.09 19.95 7.02
CA ARG A 151 16.12 19.42 6.12
C ARG A 151 15.55 18.91 4.80
N ALA A 152 14.44 18.17 4.86
CA ALA A 152 13.76 17.68 3.66
C ALA A 152 13.24 18.83 2.80
N PHE A 153 12.57 19.81 3.42
CA PHE A 153 12.01 20.97 2.73
C PHE A 153 13.10 21.83 2.09
N ARG A 154 14.22 22.08 2.80
CA ARG A 154 15.39 22.77 2.21
C ARG A 154 15.95 22.05 0.99
N ARG A 155 16.02 20.71 1.03
CA ARG A 155 16.46 19.91 -0.12
C ARG A 155 15.53 20.08 -1.33
N TRP A 156 14.22 20.24 -1.11
CA TRP A 156 13.24 20.38 -2.17
C TRP A 156 13.11 21.81 -2.70
N ALA A 157 13.07 22.80 -1.81
CA ALA A 157 12.78 24.20 -2.12
C ALA A 157 14.02 25.11 -2.21
N GLY A 158 15.20 24.64 -1.79
CA GLY A 158 16.43 25.43 -1.69
C GLY A 158 16.49 26.35 -0.45
N ILE A 159 15.36 26.65 0.19
CA ILE A 159 15.26 27.54 1.35
C ILE A 159 14.53 26.90 2.54
N ALA A 160 14.66 27.52 3.72
CA ALA A 160 13.97 27.05 4.93
C ALA A 160 12.45 27.25 4.84
N PRO A 161 11.64 26.39 5.48
CA PRO A 161 10.18 26.55 5.55
C PRO A 161 9.71 27.91 6.10
N SER A 162 10.43 28.47 7.07
CA SER A 162 10.13 29.79 7.63
C SER A 162 10.31 30.88 6.59
N ARG A 163 11.49 30.91 5.93
CA ARG A 163 11.77 31.86 4.86
C ARG A 163 10.78 31.71 3.68
N TYR A 164 10.45 30.48 3.31
CA TYR A 164 9.46 30.22 2.26
C TYR A 164 8.07 30.78 2.60
N ARG A 165 7.72 30.90 3.88
CA ARG A 165 6.49 31.56 4.32
C ARG A 165 6.59 33.08 4.25
N ASP A 166 7.75 33.64 4.58
CA ASP A 166 7.95 35.08 4.56
C ASP A 166 7.96 35.61 3.11
N ASP A 167 8.41 34.80 2.16
CA ASP A 167 8.45 35.10 0.72
C ASP A 167 7.08 34.88 -0.01
N ARG A 168 5.97 34.69 0.72
CA ARG A 168 4.64 34.34 0.16
C ARG A 168 3.88 35.50 -0.49
#